data_AF-A0A2E1NFN8-F1
#
_entry.id   AF-A0A2E1NFN8-F1
#
_cell.length_a   1.000
_cell.length_b   1.000
_cell.length_c   1.000
_cell.angle_alpha   90.00
_cell.angle_beta   90.00
_cell.angle_gamma   90.00
#
_symmetry.space_group_name_H-M   'P 1'
#
loop_
_entity.id
_entity.type
_entity.pdbx_description
1 polymer ?
#
loop_
_entity_poly.entity_id
_entity_poly.type
_entity_poly.pdbx_seq_one_letter_code
_entity_poly.pdbx_strand_id
1 'polypeptide(L)'
;MKNNKGFTLIELIMVTIILGILAAVAIPRYTTSVSAAEAAAEDAVISSIRAGLDNYAQEQLMSGGRATWPANPFEALATKPASYTTDDSNADADGEWTFHNDHITHQRNDNTRYKWAYSQGTATGDNAAVGTLGERAGL
;
A
#
# COMPACT_ATOMS: atom_id res chain seq x y z
N MET A 1 27.69 -46.75 30.58
CA MET A 1 26.43 -47.18 29.94
C MET A 1 25.60 -45.94 29.65
N LYS A 2 25.33 -45.61 28.38
CA LYS A 2 24.54 -44.43 28.00
C LYS A 2 23.06 -44.81 28.00
N ASN A 3 22.26 -44.17 28.84
CA ASN A 3 20.79 -44.31 28.86
C ASN A 3 20.20 -43.66 27.60
N ASN A 4 20.05 -44.44 26.53
CA ASN A 4 19.25 -44.03 25.37
C ASN A 4 17.77 -44.17 25.72
N LYS A 5 17.19 -43.17 26.40
CA LYS A 5 15.74 -43.05 26.51
C LYS A 5 15.20 -42.62 25.15
N GLY A 6 14.62 -43.56 24.40
CA GLY A 6 13.88 -43.26 23.19
C GLY A 6 12.61 -42.46 23.50
N PHE A 7 12.26 -41.51 22.64
CA PHE A 7 11.01 -40.76 22.71
C PHE A 7 9.82 -41.73 22.63
N THR A 8 8.77 -41.51 23.42
CA THR A 8 7.56 -42.33 23.34
C THR A 8 6.66 -41.88 22.18
N LEU A 9 5.92 -42.82 21.59
CA LEU A 9 4.96 -42.52 20.53
C LEU A 9 3.87 -41.54 21.01
N ILE A 10 3.49 -41.65 22.28
CA ILE A 10 2.46 -40.80 22.89
C ILE A 10 2.93 -39.36 23.08
N GLU A 11 4.20 -39.13 23.42
CA GLU A 11 4.77 -37.78 23.47
C GLU A 11 4.73 -37.11 22.09
N LEU A 12 5.08 -37.86 21.04
CA LEU A 12 5.01 -37.31 19.69
C LEU A 12 3.56 -36.96 19.29
N ILE A 13 2.58 -37.80 19.63
CA ILE A 13 1.16 -37.56 19.34
C ILE A 13 0.61 -36.35 20.11
N MET A 14 0.92 -36.23 21.41
CA MET A 14 0.46 -35.07 22.18
C MET A 14 1.05 -33.76 21.66
N VAL A 15 2.33 -33.76 21.27
CA VAL A 15 2.98 -32.58 20.69
C VAL A 15 2.33 -32.19 19.36
N THR A 16 2.04 -33.14 18.47
CA THR A 16 1.39 -32.81 17.19
C THR A 16 -0.05 -32.32 17.37
N ILE A 17 -0.79 -32.84 18.36
CA ILE A 17 -2.13 -32.33 18.71
C ILE A 17 -2.05 -30.88 19.19
N ILE A 18 -1.13 -30.56 20.10
CA ILE A 18 -0.96 -29.20 20.61
C ILE A 18 -0.56 -28.25 19.48
N LEU A 19 0.42 -28.63 18.65
CA LEU A 19 0.82 -27.85 17.47
C LEU A 19 -0.33 -27.64 16.48
N GLY A 20 -1.18 -28.66 16.28
CA GLY A 20 -2.38 -28.55 15.43
C GLY A 20 -3.38 -27.51 15.93
N ILE A 21 -3.67 -27.50 17.24
CA ILE A 21 -4.59 -26.51 17.84
C ILE A 21 -3.99 -25.10 17.76
N LEU A 22 -2.69 -24.95 18.07
CA LEU A 22 -2.01 -23.66 18.00
C LEU A 22 -1.98 -23.12 16.57
N ALA A 23 -1.69 -23.95 15.58
CA ALA A 23 -1.69 -23.56 14.17
C ALA A 23 -3.07 -23.07 13.71
N ALA A 24 -4.14 -23.78 14.09
CA ALA A 24 -5.51 -23.42 13.72
C ALA A 24 -5.93 -22.02 14.20
N VAL A 25 -5.43 -21.57 15.36
CA VAL A 25 -5.74 -20.23 15.90
C VAL A 25 -4.71 -19.17 15.47
N ALA A 26 -3.43 -19.54 15.35
CA ALA A 26 -2.36 -18.60 15.04
C ALA A 26 -2.39 -18.13 13.58
N ILE A 27 -2.64 -19.04 12.63
CA ILE A 27 -2.59 -18.72 11.19
C ILE A 27 -3.63 -17.64 10.81
N PRO A 28 -4.93 -17.74 11.17
CA PRO A 28 -5.90 -16.71 10.80
C PRO A 28 -5.64 -15.34 11.45
N ARG A 29 -5.10 -15.35 12.69
CA ARG A 29 -4.72 -14.11 13.38
C ARG A 29 -3.54 -13.45 12.70
N TYR A 30 -2.56 -14.24 12.25
CA TYR A 30 -1.39 -13.74 11.55
C TYR A 30 -1.77 -13.07 10.22
N THR A 31 -2.58 -13.74 9.39
CA THR A 31 -3.00 -13.17 8.09
C THR A 31 -3.79 -11.86 8.26
N THR A 32 -4.67 -11.79 9.26
CA THR A 32 -5.41 -10.56 9.57
C THR A 32 -4.47 -9.43 10.01
N SER A 33 -3.46 -9.75 10.81
CA SER A 33 -2.47 -8.77 11.29
C SER A 33 -1.60 -8.23 10.15
N VAL A 34 -1.19 -9.10 9.22
CA VAL A 34 -0.43 -8.71 8.02
C VAL A 34 -1.27 -7.79 7.13
N SER A 35 -2.51 -8.17 6.82
CA SER A 35 -3.41 -7.37 5.99
C SER A 35 -3.69 -5.97 6.59
N ALA A 36 -3.84 -5.89 7.92
CA ALA A 36 -4.00 -4.62 8.62
C ALA A 36 -2.71 -3.75 8.58
N ALA A 37 -1.54 -4.38 8.69
CA ALA A 37 -0.26 -3.68 8.59
C ALA A 37 -0.02 -3.14 7.18
N GLU A 38 -0.34 -3.92 6.15
CA GLU A 38 -0.27 -3.49 4.74
C GLU A 38 -1.23 -2.32 4.48
N ALA A 39 -2.48 -2.41 4.96
CA ALA A 39 -3.44 -1.31 4.86
C ALA A 39 -2.95 -0.02 5.52
N ALA A 40 -2.32 -0.11 6.70
CA ALA A 40 -1.76 1.04 7.39
C ALA A 40 -0.53 1.62 6.66
N ALA A 41 0.29 0.78 6.02
CA ALA A 41 1.42 1.23 5.21
C ALA A 41 0.94 1.97 3.96
N GLU A 42 -0.09 1.46 3.28
CA GLU A 42 -0.75 2.16 2.17
C GLU A 42 -1.28 3.52 2.60
N ASP A 43 -1.98 3.59 3.74
CA ASP A 43 -2.55 4.84 4.25
C ASP A 43 -1.44 5.87 4.56
N ALA A 44 -0.26 5.42 5.04
CA ALA A 44 0.90 6.27 5.24
C ALA A 44 1.49 6.82 3.92
N VAL A 45 1.58 5.98 2.87
CA VAL A 45 2.03 6.40 1.54
C VAL A 45 1.04 7.40 0.92
N ILE A 46 -0.25 7.11 0.98
CA ILE A 46 -1.28 8.02 0.46
C ILE A 46 -1.31 9.34 1.24
N SER A 47 -1.12 9.30 2.55
CA SER A 47 -0.99 10.52 3.36
C SER A 47 0.23 11.35 2.98
N SER A 48 1.36 10.71 2.67
CA SER A 48 2.56 11.44 2.22
C SER A 48 2.35 12.05 0.84
N ILE A 49 1.66 11.36 -0.07
CA ILE A 49 1.26 11.87 -1.38
C ILE A 49 0.36 13.10 -1.22
N ARG A 50 -0.67 13.04 -0.38
CA ARG A 50 -1.54 14.20 -0.10
C ARG A 50 -0.74 15.42 0.38
N ALA A 51 0.15 15.22 1.36
CA ALA A 51 0.99 16.30 1.87
C ALA A 51 1.95 16.84 0.78
N GLY A 52 2.51 15.97 -0.05
CA GLY A 52 3.33 16.36 -1.20
C GLY A 52 2.54 17.21 -2.20
N LEU A 53 1.33 16.78 -2.54
CA LEU A 53 0.43 17.49 -3.45
C LEU A 53 0.03 18.87 -2.92
N ASP A 54 -0.23 18.99 -1.62
CA ASP A 54 -0.54 20.26 -0.96
C ASP A 54 0.66 21.24 -1.01
N ASN A 55 1.88 20.73 -0.80
CA ASN A 55 3.10 21.53 -0.91
C ASN A 55 3.35 21.97 -2.36
N TYR A 56 3.19 21.05 -3.31
CA TYR A 56 3.32 21.34 -4.74
C TYR A 56 2.32 22.42 -5.18
N ALA A 57 1.07 22.31 -4.74
CA ALA A 57 0.03 23.28 -5.05
C ALA A 57 0.35 24.68 -4.48
N GLN A 58 0.93 24.75 -3.28
CA GLN A 58 1.39 26.02 -2.69
C GLN A 58 2.53 26.65 -3.49
N GLU A 59 3.49 25.84 -3.94
CA GLU A 59 4.59 26.33 -4.78
C GLU A 59 4.10 26.87 -6.13
N GLN A 60 3.16 26.17 -6.78
CA GLN A 60 2.52 26.63 -8.02
C GLN A 60 1.68 27.89 -7.80
N LEU A 61 1.03 28.02 -6.64
CA LEU A 61 0.31 29.25 -6.30
C LEU A 61 1.24 30.45 -6.16
N MET A 62 2.41 30.26 -5.55
CA MET A 62 3.40 31.33 -5.37
C MET A 62 4.09 31.75 -6.68
N SER A 63 4.38 30.78 -7.56
CA SER A 63 5.13 31.02 -8.80
C SER A 63 4.23 31.40 -9.99
N GLY A 64 3.08 30.72 -10.12
CA GLY A 64 2.16 30.83 -11.26
C GLY A 64 0.80 31.44 -10.91
N GLY A 65 0.57 31.82 -9.65
CA GLY A 65 -0.69 32.43 -9.19
C GLY A 65 -1.88 31.47 -9.15
N ARG A 66 -1.66 30.16 -9.34
CA ARG A 66 -2.70 29.13 -9.34
C ARG A 66 -2.21 27.87 -8.63
N ALA A 67 -3.04 27.33 -7.73
CA ALA A 67 -2.80 26.04 -7.11
C ALA A 67 -3.17 24.91 -8.09
N THR A 68 -2.18 24.13 -8.49
CA THR A 68 -2.36 22.99 -9.41
C THR A 68 -1.64 21.78 -8.85
N TRP A 69 -2.11 20.58 -9.20
CA TRP A 69 -1.42 19.33 -8.91
C TRP A 69 -0.64 18.86 -10.16
N PRO A 70 0.43 18.06 -10.00
CA PRO A 70 1.18 17.52 -11.13
C PRO A 70 0.38 16.48 -11.90
N ALA A 71 0.80 16.16 -13.13
CA ALA A 71 0.16 15.09 -13.90
C ALA A 71 0.29 13.71 -13.23
N ASN A 72 1.44 13.45 -12.59
CA ASN A 72 1.69 12.24 -11.81
C ASN A 72 1.86 12.60 -10.32
N PRO A 73 1.05 12.03 -9.41
CA PRO A 73 1.09 12.35 -7.99
C PRO A 73 2.42 12.01 -7.30
N PHE A 74 3.17 11.03 -7.80
CA PHE A 74 4.48 10.66 -7.24
C PHE A 74 5.57 11.71 -7.51
N GLU A 75 5.34 12.64 -8.44
CA GLU A 75 6.25 13.77 -8.66
C GLU A 75 6.13 14.85 -7.58
N ALA A 76 5.06 14.84 -6.78
CA ALA A 76 4.92 15.73 -5.63
C ALA A 76 5.72 15.25 -4.39
N LEU A 77 6.28 14.04 -4.45
CA LEU A 77 7.05 13.46 -3.35
C LEU A 77 8.54 13.75 -3.48
N ALA A 78 9.16 14.19 -2.39
CA ALA A 78 10.62 14.33 -2.29
C ALA A 78 11.34 12.96 -2.30
N THR A 79 10.70 11.93 -1.78
CA THR A 79 11.20 10.54 -1.80
C THR A 79 10.06 9.63 -2.19
N LYS A 80 10.19 9.01 -3.36
CA LYS A 80 9.22 8.05 -3.88
C LYS A 80 9.35 6.71 -3.10
N PRO A 81 8.26 5.94 -2.94
CA PRO A 81 8.35 4.59 -2.38
C PRO A 81 9.38 3.75 -3.14
N ALA A 82 10.13 2.91 -2.43
CA ALA A 82 11.21 2.12 -3.04
C ALA A 82 10.72 1.16 -4.15
N SER A 83 9.45 0.76 -4.08
CA SER A 83 8.78 -0.12 -5.05
C SER A 83 7.91 0.63 -6.06
N TYR A 84 8.05 1.95 -6.17
CA TYR A 84 7.39 2.71 -7.22
C TYR A 84 8.06 2.45 -8.58
N THR A 85 7.27 2.07 -9.58
CA THR A 85 7.68 1.89 -10.97
C THR A 85 6.95 2.89 -11.87
N THR A 86 7.51 3.14 -13.05
CA THR A 86 6.90 4.01 -14.07
C THR A 86 6.20 3.22 -15.16
N ASP A 87 5.80 1.99 -14.83
CA ASP A 87 5.20 1.07 -15.78
C ASP A 87 3.83 1.59 -16.18
N ASP A 88 3.49 1.48 -17.47
CA ASP A 88 2.19 1.91 -18.00
C ASP A 88 1.14 0.82 -17.81
N SER A 89 1.05 0.31 -16.58
CA SER A 89 0.13 -0.74 -16.15
C SER A 89 -0.30 -0.49 -14.71
N ASN A 90 -1.39 -1.15 -14.32
CA ASN A 90 -1.69 -1.33 -12.90
C ASN A 90 -0.59 -2.19 -12.27
N ALA A 91 -0.31 -1.98 -10.99
CA ALA A 91 0.62 -2.78 -10.20
C ALA A 91 0.34 -4.28 -10.41
N ASP A 92 1.37 -5.01 -10.79
CA ASP A 92 1.31 -6.44 -11.10
C ASP A 92 2.38 -7.26 -10.35
N ALA A 93 3.34 -6.58 -9.71
CA ALA A 93 4.33 -7.18 -8.81
C ALA A 93 4.03 -6.88 -7.32
N ASP A 94 4.44 -7.80 -6.44
CA ASP A 94 4.18 -7.66 -5.01
C ASP A 94 4.91 -6.45 -4.41
N GLY A 95 4.15 -5.63 -3.68
CA GLY A 95 4.63 -4.39 -3.08
C GLY A 95 4.75 -3.22 -4.05
N GLU A 96 4.48 -3.42 -5.35
CA GLU A 96 4.65 -2.40 -6.38
C GLU A 96 3.66 -1.23 -6.23
N TRP A 97 4.13 -0.03 -6.53
CA TRP A 97 3.29 1.16 -6.69
C TRP A 97 3.39 1.68 -8.12
N THR A 98 2.27 1.96 -8.77
CA THR A 98 2.25 2.60 -10.09
C THR A 98 1.25 3.75 -10.14
N PHE A 99 1.37 4.60 -11.17
CA PHE A 99 0.34 5.56 -11.53
C PHE A 99 -0.07 5.34 -12.98
N HIS A 100 -1.31 4.88 -13.18
CA HIS A 100 -1.83 4.48 -14.49
C HIS A 100 -3.32 4.83 -14.61
N ASN A 101 -3.73 5.34 -15.77
CA ASN A 101 -5.12 5.72 -16.09
C ASN A 101 -5.81 6.54 -14.97
N ASP A 102 -5.18 7.62 -14.50
CA ASP A 102 -5.72 8.48 -13.43
C ASP A 102 -5.93 7.76 -12.09
N HIS A 103 -5.20 6.66 -11.86
CA HIS A 103 -5.22 5.94 -10.59
C HIS A 103 -3.80 5.69 -10.08
N ILE A 104 -3.60 5.93 -8.79
CA ILE A 104 -2.50 5.30 -8.07
C ILE A 104 -2.92 3.86 -7.84
N THR A 105 -2.04 2.89 -8.07
CA THR A 105 -2.32 1.47 -7.83
C THR A 105 -1.23 0.83 -6.99
N HIS A 106 -1.61 -0.17 -6.20
CA HIS A 106 -0.71 -0.95 -5.36
C HIS A 106 -1.13 -2.41 -5.31
N GLN A 107 -0.17 -3.33 -5.31
CA GLN A 107 -0.37 -4.76 -5.08
C GLN A 107 0.28 -5.19 -3.76
N ARG A 108 -0.49 -5.86 -2.91
CA ARG A 108 0.01 -6.46 -1.65
C ARG A 108 0.68 -7.80 -1.89
N ASN A 109 1.34 -8.34 -0.86
CA ASN A 109 2.04 -9.63 -0.93
C ASN A 109 1.11 -10.84 -1.12
N ASP A 110 -0.19 -10.67 -0.89
CA ASP A 110 -1.22 -11.69 -1.16
C ASP A 110 -1.87 -11.53 -2.55
N ASN A 111 -1.25 -10.74 -3.43
CA ASN A 111 -1.71 -10.35 -4.76
C ASN A 111 -3.05 -9.59 -4.78
N THR A 112 -3.58 -9.16 -3.63
CA THR A 112 -4.71 -8.23 -3.62
C THR A 112 -4.25 -6.86 -4.09
N ARG A 113 -5.09 -6.21 -4.89
CA ARG A 113 -4.78 -4.91 -5.51
C ARG A 113 -5.75 -3.84 -5.08
N TYR A 114 -5.19 -2.66 -4.85
CA TYR A 114 -5.93 -1.48 -4.46
C TYR A 114 -5.58 -0.31 -5.37
N LYS A 115 -6.52 0.62 -5.47
CA LYS A 115 -6.38 1.83 -6.25
C LYS A 115 -6.97 3.04 -5.55
N TRP A 116 -6.46 4.20 -5.95
CA TRP A 116 -6.95 5.51 -5.52
C TRP A 116 -7.13 6.37 -6.76
N ALA A 117 -8.38 6.79 -7.01
CA ALA A 117 -8.68 7.70 -8.10
C ALA A 117 -7.96 9.04 -7.88
N TYR A 118 -7.32 9.54 -8.92
CA TYR A 118 -6.55 10.78 -8.89
C TYR A 118 -7.03 11.69 -10.00
N SER A 119 -7.19 12.97 -9.68
CA SER A 119 -7.40 14.01 -10.68
C SER A 119 -6.47 15.16 -10.37
N GLN A 120 -5.72 15.65 -11.35
CA GLN A 120 -4.87 16.84 -11.20
C GLN A 120 -5.69 18.15 -11.06
N GLY A 121 -7.01 18.09 -11.26
CA GLY A 121 -7.89 19.25 -11.27
C GLY A 121 -7.87 20.00 -12.60
N THR A 122 -8.41 21.22 -12.61
CA THR A 122 -8.47 22.09 -13.79
C THR A 122 -7.64 23.34 -13.54
N ALA A 123 -6.55 23.50 -14.30
CA ALA A 123 -5.63 24.63 -14.15
C ALA A 123 -6.01 25.85 -15.01
N THR A 124 -6.94 25.70 -15.95
CA THR A 124 -7.24 26.69 -17.00
C THR A 124 -8.69 27.17 -16.97
N GLY A 125 -8.94 28.36 -17.51
CA GLY A 125 -10.27 28.96 -17.58
C GLY A 125 -10.83 29.41 -16.22
N ASP A 126 -12.12 29.72 -16.22
CA ASP A 126 -12.87 30.23 -15.07
C ASP A 126 -13.32 29.13 -14.09
N ASN A 127 -13.31 27.86 -14.54
CA ASN A 127 -13.62 26.69 -13.72
C ASN A 127 -12.36 26.07 -13.08
N ALA A 128 -11.39 26.91 -12.71
CA ALA A 128 -10.17 26.41 -12.10
C ALA A 128 -10.47 25.75 -10.74
N ALA A 129 -9.97 24.54 -10.56
CA ALA A 129 -10.19 23.74 -9.35
C ALA A 129 -8.95 22.91 -9.04
N VAL A 130 -8.61 22.82 -7.75
CA VAL A 130 -7.55 21.93 -7.26
C VAL A 130 -7.92 20.47 -7.50
N GLY A 131 -6.92 19.61 -7.64
CA GLY A 131 -7.10 18.18 -7.86
C GLY A 131 -7.79 17.44 -6.71
N THR A 132 -8.12 16.18 -6.96
CA THR A 132 -8.78 15.30 -5.99
C THR A 132 -8.05 13.97 -5.89
N LEU A 133 -7.92 13.44 -4.67
CA LEU A 133 -7.43 12.09 -4.41
C LEU A 133 -8.48 11.28 -3.64
N GLY A 134 -9.01 10.26 -4.29
CA GLY A 134 -10.08 9.41 -3.78
C GLY A 134 -9.67 8.48 -2.64
N GLU A 135 -10.64 7.73 -2.14
CA GLU A 135 -10.43 6.70 -1.12
C GLU A 135 -9.90 5.40 -1.73
N ARG A 136 -9.39 4.52 -0.86
CA ARG A 136 -8.93 3.19 -1.25
C ARG A 136 -10.10 2.38 -1.80
N ALA A 137 -9.96 1.88 -3.02
CA ALA A 137 -10.89 0.96 -3.66
C ALA A 137 -10.16 -0.31 -4.11
N GLY A 138 -10.87 -1.44 -4.15
CA GLY A 138 -10.36 -2.66 -4.78
C GLY A 138 -10.21 -2.45 -6.29
N LEU A 139 -9.15 -3.02 -6.86
CA LEU A 139 -8.87 -2.95 -8.30
C LEU A 139 -9.39 -4.17 -9.06
#